data_AF-A0A5C7BAH3-F1
#
_entry.id   AF-A0A5C7BAH3-F1
#
_cell.length_a   1.000
_cell.length_b   1.000
_cell.length_c   1.000
_cell.angle_alpha   90.00
_cell.angle_beta   90.00
_cell.angle_gamma   90.00
#
_symmetry.space_group_name_H-M   'P 1'
#
loop_
_entity.id
_entity.type
_entity.pdbx_description
1 polymer ?
#
loop_
_entity_poly.entity_id
_entity_poly.type
_entity_poly.pdbx_seq_one_letter_code
_entity_poly.pdbx_strand_id
1 'polypeptide(L)'
;MKFAYSEYRSKANRQLNNKKWFKTLQDYGQDLNEPLAELYIYAFLSDRGNQLHYYYLEDLKTNSYYDEFLERLKSVYPNSSYTKQYEAELTSDKFLVFSSEKKSSFNWSYLWLSLLIVSSIVNLWFLISAKQKKSRQRNNAKEGLTKQEQNVLDLLLEDKTNKNIAETLFISVSTVKTHVNNIYKKLNVNSRDELKSLFYK
;
A
#
# COMPACT_ATOMS: atom_id res chain seq x y z
N MET A 1 16.29 67.47 1.37
CA MET A 1 15.93 66.18 0.75
C MET A 1 14.58 65.75 1.29
N LYS A 2 13.50 65.86 0.50
CA LYS A 2 12.16 65.39 0.90
C LYS A 2 12.13 63.89 0.68
N PHE A 3 12.16 63.11 1.77
CA PHE A 3 11.80 61.70 1.70
C PHE A 3 10.32 61.62 1.36
N ALA A 4 10.02 61.27 0.11
CA ALA A 4 8.69 60.83 -0.26
C ALA A 4 8.44 59.53 0.51
N TYR A 5 7.60 59.59 1.54
CA TYR A 5 6.98 58.39 2.10
C TYR A 5 6.11 57.80 0.99
N SER A 6 6.70 56.96 0.13
CA SER A 6 5.92 56.13 -0.78
C SER A 6 5.09 55.21 0.10
N GLU A 7 3.77 55.42 0.09
CA GLU A 7 2.81 54.57 0.78
C GLU A 7 3.03 53.13 0.33
N TYR A 8 3.70 52.34 1.17
CA TYR A 8 3.96 50.95 0.87
C TYR A 8 2.62 50.22 0.96
N ARG A 9 1.94 50.05 -0.19
CA ARG A 9 0.67 49.35 -0.22
C ARG A 9 0.83 47.96 0.40
N SER A 10 -0.10 47.59 1.28
CA SER A 10 -0.09 46.28 1.94
C SER A 10 -0.12 45.16 0.90
N LYS A 11 0.43 43.99 1.24
CA LYS A 11 0.42 42.81 0.36
C LYS A 11 -0.99 42.44 -0.11
N ALA A 12 -1.98 42.54 0.79
CA ALA A 12 -3.38 42.29 0.48
C ALA A 12 -3.93 43.30 -0.55
N ASN A 13 -3.61 44.59 -0.42
CA ASN A 13 -4.02 45.61 -1.39
C ASN A 13 -3.38 45.35 -2.77
N ARG A 14 -2.10 44.97 -2.82
CA ARG A 14 -1.43 44.61 -4.08
C ARG A 14 -2.09 43.41 -4.76
N GLN A 15 -2.41 42.35 -4.02
CA GLN A 15 -3.11 41.18 -4.55
C GLN A 15 -4.51 41.52 -5.06
N LEU A 16 -5.27 42.33 -4.31
CA LEU A 16 -6.59 42.78 -4.75
C LEU A 16 -6.50 43.57 -6.06
N ASN A 17 -5.55 44.51 -6.14
CA ASN A 17 -5.33 45.32 -7.32
C ASN A 17 -4.88 44.47 -8.51
N ASN A 18 -3.96 43.53 -8.32
CA ASN A 18 -3.50 42.63 -9.38
C ASN A 18 -4.64 41.76 -9.90
N LYS A 19 -5.48 41.20 -9.02
CA LYS A 19 -6.68 40.47 -9.42
C LYS A 19 -7.64 41.34 -10.24
N LYS A 20 -7.83 42.60 -9.83
CA LYS A 20 -8.65 43.56 -10.57
C LYS A 20 -8.07 43.84 -11.95
N TRP A 21 -6.78 44.14 -12.05
CA TRP A 21 -6.10 44.42 -13.31
C TRP A 21 -6.08 43.23 -14.26
N PHE A 22 -5.89 42.02 -13.75
CA PHE A 22 -6.03 40.78 -14.53
C PHE A 22 -7.39 40.72 -15.22
N LYS A 23 -8.47 40.88 -14.44
CA LYS A 23 -9.83 40.84 -14.97
C LYS A 23 -10.08 41.97 -15.96
N THR A 24 -9.66 43.19 -15.64
CA THR A 24 -9.82 44.35 -16.53
C THR A 24 -9.11 44.15 -17.88
N LEU A 25 -7.92 43.55 -17.89
CA LEU A 25 -7.21 43.26 -19.13
C LEU A 25 -7.91 42.17 -19.95
N GLN A 26 -8.42 41.12 -19.29
CA GLN A 26 -9.19 40.07 -19.95
C GLN A 26 -10.48 40.61 -20.55
N ASP A 27 -11.29 41.34 -19.76
CA ASP A 27 -12.53 41.97 -20.21
C ASP A 27 -12.25 42.92 -21.39
N TYR A 28 -11.20 43.76 -21.29
CA TYR A 28 -10.80 44.66 -22.37
C TYR A 28 -10.41 43.91 -23.64
N GLY A 29 -9.64 42.81 -23.53
CA GLY A 29 -9.27 41.98 -24.67
C GLY A 29 -10.47 41.39 -25.38
N GLN A 30 -11.46 40.93 -24.61
CA GLN A 30 -12.71 40.39 -25.15
C GLN A 30 -13.56 41.47 -25.84
N ASP A 31 -13.68 42.65 -25.24
CA ASP A 31 -14.48 43.76 -25.76
C ASP A 31 -13.92 44.32 -27.08
N LEU A 32 -12.61 44.21 -27.30
CA LEU A 32 -11.96 44.68 -28.52
C LEU A 32 -12.41 43.92 -29.78
N ASN A 33 -12.84 42.66 -29.65
CA ASN A 33 -13.15 41.77 -30.79
C ASN A 33 -12.02 41.68 -31.85
N GLU A 34 -10.77 41.94 -31.45
CA GLU A 34 -9.60 41.94 -32.33
C GLU A 34 -8.60 40.87 -31.87
N PRO A 35 -8.52 39.70 -32.57
CA PRO A 35 -7.77 38.54 -32.07
C PRO A 35 -6.28 38.78 -31.83
N LEU A 36 -5.65 39.70 -32.59
CA LEU A 36 -4.23 40.02 -32.41
C LEU A 36 -3.97 40.89 -31.17
N ALA A 37 -4.89 41.81 -30.85
CA ALA A 37 -4.79 42.63 -29.65
C ALA A 37 -5.03 41.76 -28.39
N GLU A 38 -6.02 40.88 -28.47
CA GLU A 38 -6.30 39.88 -27.44
C GLU A 38 -5.12 38.92 -27.24
N LEU A 39 -4.44 38.52 -28.33
CA LEU A 39 -3.20 37.72 -28.26
C LEU A 39 -2.07 38.42 -27.51
N TYR A 40 -1.90 39.73 -27.71
CA TYR A 40 -0.87 40.49 -27.01
C TYR A 40 -1.17 40.60 -25.51
N ILE A 41 -2.44 40.80 -25.16
CA ILE A 41 -2.89 40.79 -23.77
C ILE A 41 -2.63 39.42 -23.15
N TYR A 42 -2.99 38.34 -23.85
CA TYR A 42 -2.66 36.99 -23.42
C TYR A 42 -1.16 36.81 -23.18
N ALA A 43 -0.32 37.18 -24.15
CA ALA A 43 1.14 37.03 -24.02
C ALA A 43 1.70 37.77 -22.78
N PHE A 44 1.10 38.90 -22.43
CA PHE A 44 1.43 39.61 -21.20
C PHE A 44 0.95 38.87 -19.94
N LEU A 45 -0.25 38.28 -19.95
CA LEU A 45 -0.83 37.56 -18.82
C LEU A 45 -0.19 36.17 -18.61
N SER A 46 0.20 35.49 -19.68
CA SER A 46 0.81 34.15 -19.65
C SER A 46 2.31 34.18 -19.34
N ASP A 47 2.96 35.34 -19.42
CA ASP A 47 4.38 35.48 -19.06
C ASP A 47 4.65 35.14 -17.58
N ARG A 48 5.48 34.12 -17.36
CA ARG A 48 5.86 33.63 -16.02
C ARG A 48 6.57 34.67 -15.15
N GLY A 49 7.17 35.70 -15.78
CA GLY A 49 7.78 36.83 -15.06
C GLY A 49 6.77 37.82 -14.49
N ASN A 50 5.52 37.77 -14.92
CA ASN A 50 4.49 38.74 -14.56
C ASN A 50 3.82 38.38 -13.22
N GLN A 51 3.52 39.39 -12.41
CA GLN A 51 2.73 39.24 -11.17
C GLN A 51 1.30 38.77 -11.43
N LEU A 52 0.79 38.96 -12.66
CA LEU A 52 -0.55 38.53 -13.07
C LEU A 52 -0.64 37.06 -13.47
N HIS A 53 0.50 36.41 -13.77
CA HIS A 53 0.54 35.02 -14.25
C HIS A 53 -0.15 34.03 -13.33
N TYR A 54 -0.04 34.24 -12.03
CA TYR A 54 -0.75 33.42 -11.03
C TYR A 54 -2.26 33.41 -11.24
N TYR A 55 -2.86 34.56 -11.58
CA TYR A 55 -4.30 34.69 -11.80
C TYR A 55 -4.72 34.05 -13.13
N TYR A 56 -3.88 34.14 -14.16
CA TYR A 56 -4.07 33.43 -15.42
C TYR A 56 -4.16 31.90 -15.20
N LEU A 57 -3.19 31.30 -14.49
CA LEU A 57 -3.19 29.86 -14.22
C LEU A 57 -4.40 29.41 -13.39
N GLU A 58 -4.87 30.25 -12.46
CA GLU A 58 -6.05 29.96 -11.66
C GLU A 58 -7.33 30.06 -12.50
N ASP A 59 -7.44 31.04 -13.39
CA ASP A 59 -8.58 31.20 -14.30
C ASP A 59 -8.65 30.04 -15.31
N LEU A 60 -7.49 29.59 -15.81
CA LEU A 60 -7.35 28.49 -16.77
C LEU A 60 -7.96 27.16 -16.30
N LYS A 61 -8.10 26.96 -14.98
CA LYS A 61 -8.73 25.77 -14.39
C LYS A 61 -10.23 25.68 -14.63
N THR A 62 -10.89 26.84 -14.67
CA THR A 62 -12.35 26.93 -14.60
C THR A 62 -12.98 27.58 -15.82
N ASN A 63 -12.25 28.45 -16.51
CA ASN A 63 -12.79 29.32 -17.54
C ASN A 63 -12.48 28.78 -18.96
N SER A 64 -13.49 28.74 -19.83
CA SER A 64 -13.37 28.33 -21.24
C SER A 64 -12.84 29.45 -22.15
N TYR A 65 -12.68 30.66 -21.64
CA TYR A 65 -12.25 31.85 -22.38
C TYR A 65 -11.07 31.61 -23.33
N TYR A 66 -10.01 30.93 -22.86
CA TYR A 66 -8.79 30.71 -23.64
C TYR A 66 -8.97 29.73 -24.80
N ASP A 67 -9.91 28.79 -24.69
CA ASP A 67 -10.27 27.88 -25.77
C ASP A 67 -11.14 28.57 -26.81
N GLU A 68 -12.11 29.36 -26.36
CA GLU A 68 -12.95 30.16 -27.25
C GLU A 68 -12.10 31.16 -28.04
N PHE A 69 -11.12 31.78 -27.38
CA PHE A 69 -10.15 32.64 -28.05
C PHE A 69 -9.30 31.86 -29.09
N LEU A 70 -8.85 30.64 -28.77
CA LEU A 70 -8.12 29.79 -29.73
C LEU A 70 -8.92 29.54 -31.01
N GLU A 71 -10.20 29.20 -30.86
CA GLU A 71 -11.09 28.94 -31.99
C GLU A 71 -11.29 30.20 -32.86
N ARG A 72 -11.50 31.36 -32.23
CA ARG A 72 -11.57 32.65 -32.95
C ARG A 72 -10.25 32.96 -33.67
N LEU A 73 -9.12 32.77 -33.00
CA LEU A 73 -7.79 33.04 -33.56
C LEU A 73 -7.48 32.12 -34.75
N LYS A 74 -7.85 30.83 -34.67
CA LYS A 74 -7.72 29.87 -35.79
C LYS A 74 -8.65 30.21 -36.94
N SER A 75 -9.86 30.70 -36.66
CA SER A 75 -10.81 31.11 -37.70
C SER A 75 -10.27 32.27 -38.55
N VAL A 76 -9.66 33.27 -37.91
CA VAL A 76 -9.13 34.45 -38.61
C VAL A 76 -7.72 34.22 -39.15
N TYR A 77 -6.87 33.48 -38.42
CA TYR A 77 -5.45 33.28 -38.74
C TYR A 77 -5.00 31.81 -38.59
N PRO A 78 -5.46 30.88 -39.45
CA PRO A 78 -5.25 29.44 -39.27
C PRO A 78 -3.78 28.99 -39.43
N ASN A 79 -3.02 29.62 -40.33
CA ASN A 79 -1.67 29.17 -40.73
C ASN A 79 -0.53 30.05 -40.18
N SER A 80 -0.83 30.94 -39.24
CA SER A 80 0.19 31.87 -38.72
C SER A 80 1.13 31.19 -37.72
N SER A 81 2.33 31.74 -37.54
CA SER A 81 3.29 31.27 -36.54
C SER A 81 2.77 31.48 -35.11
N TYR A 82 2.12 32.61 -34.86
CA TYR A 82 1.65 32.99 -33.53
C TYR A 82 0.42 32.19 -33.09
N THR A 83 -0.45 31.76 -34.01
CA THR A 83 -1.58 30.86 -33.68
C THR A 83 -1.06 29.50 -33.22
N LYS A 84 -0.06 28.94 -33.93
CA LYS A 84 0.59 27.68 -33.54
C LYS A 84 1.32 27.80 -32.21
N GLN A 85 2.01 28.92 -32.00
CA GLN A 85 2.71 29.20 -30.74
C GLN A 85 1.73 29.27 -29.58
N TYR A 86 0.65 30.04 -29.71
CA TYR A 86 -0.38 30.17 -28.70
C TYR A 86 -1.02 28.81 -28.36
N GLU A 87 -1.34 27.99 -29.38
CA GLU A 87 -1.85 26.64 -29.18
C GLU A 87 -0.88 25.75 -28.38
N ALA A 88 0.41 25.80 -28.70
CA ALA A 88 1.44 25.04 -27.99
C ALA A 88 1.62 25.51 -26.54
N GLU A 89 1.57 26.82 -26.29
CA GLU A 89 1.65 27.39 -24.93
C GLU A 89 0.42 27.01 -24.10
N LEU A 90 -0.78 27.19 -24.64
CA LEU A 90 -2.03 26.87 -23.95
C LEU A 90 -2.12 25.39 -23.59
N THR A 91 -1.77 24.50 -24.53
CA THR A 91 -1.75 23.05 -24.28
C THR A 91 -0.73 22.66 -23.21
N SER A 92 0.44 23.30 -23.21
CA SER A 92 1.46 23.11 -22.17
C SER A 92 0.99 23.56 -20.79
N ASP A 93 0.41 24.77 -20.70
CA ASP A 93 -0.06 25.33 -19.43
C ASP A 93 -1.21 24.50 -18.85
N LYS A 94 -2.17 24.09 -19.68
CA LYS A 94 -3.24 23.16 -19.27
C LYS A 94 -2.67 21.86 -18.74
N PHE A 95 -1.70 21.27 -19.44
CA PHE A 95 -1.06 20.06 -18.97
C PHE A 95 -0.43 20.25 -17.59
N LEU A 96 0.29 21.35 -17.36
CA LEU A 96 0.90 21.65 -16.06
C LEU A 96 -0.15 21.81 -14.95
N VAL A 97 -1.22 22.56 -15.22
CA VAL A 97 -2.29 22.83 -14.25
C VAL A 97 -3.05 21.56 -13.89
N PHE A 98 -3.52 20.80 -14.87
CA PHE A 98 -4.33 19.58 -14.63
C PHE A 98 -3.50 18.37 -14.17
N SER A 99 -2.20 18.31 -14.52
CA SER A 99 -1.32 17.25 -14.01
C SER A 99 -0.92 17.44 -12.55
N SER A 100 -0.81 18.69 -12.09
CA SER A 100 -0.48 19.01 -10.69
C SER A 100 -1.56 18.57 -9.70
N GLU A 101 -2.83 18.55 -10.11
CA GLU A 101 -3.95 18.19 -9.24
C GLU A 101 -4.12 16.68 -9.03
N LYS A 102 -3.51 15.84 -9.88
CA LYS A 102 -3.48 14.38 -9.70
C LYS A 102 -2.48 13.97 -8.60
N LYS A 103 -2.68 14.45 -7.37
CA LYS A 103 -2.12 13.76 -6.20
C LYS A 103 -2.87 12.45 -6.00
N SER A 104 -2.23 11.36 -6.40
CA SER A 104 -2.69 10.01 -6.08
C SER A 104 -2.97 9.91 -4.59
N SER A 105 -4.26 9.80 -4.22
CA SER A 105 -4.73 9.60 -2.84
C SER A 105 -4.51 8.16 -2.36
N PHE A 106 -3.53 7.47 -2.94
CA PHE A 106 -3.26 6.09 -2.62
C PHE A 106 -2.70 5.98 -1.20
N ASN A 107 -3.58 5.54 -0.31
CA ASN A 107 -3.25 5.33 1.09
C ASN A 107 -2.43 4.04 1.23
N TRP A 108 -1.11 4.18 1.19
CA TRP A 108 -0.14 3.10 1.34
C TRP A 108 -0.35 2.26 2.61
N SER A 109 -1.01 2.81 3.63
CA SER A 109 -1.38 2.09 4.85
C SER A 109 -2.20 0.82 4.57
N TYR A 110 -3.07 0.82 3.56
CA TYR A 110 -3.86 -0.36 3.21
C TYR A 110 -3.01 -1.52 2.66
N LEU A 111 -1.92 -1.23 1.94
CA LEU A 111 -0.99 -2.26 1.47
C LEU A 111 -0.23 -2.90 2.64
N TRP A 112 0.21 -2.08 3.59
CA TRP A 112 0.87 -2.59 4.79
C TRP A 112 -0.08 -3.41 5.66
N LEU A 113 -1.34 -2.98 5.78
CA LEU A 113 -2.35 -3.71 6.52
C LEU A 113 -2.66 -5.07 5.87
N SER A 114 -2.79 -5.12 4.54
CA SER A 114 -3.06 -6.37 3.83
C SER A 114 -1.88 -7.34 3.93
N LEU A 115 -0.64 -6.86 3.80
CA LEU A 115 0.58 -7.66 4.00
C LEU A 115 0.64 -8.25 5.42
N LEU A 116 0.33 -7.45 6.45
CA LEU A 116 0.30 -7.94 7.83
C LEU A 116 -0.79 -8.99 8.07
N ILE A 117 -1.98 -8.79 7.49
CA ILE A 117 -3.08 -9.75 7.60
C ILE A 117 -2.69 -11.08 6.94
N VAL A 118 -2.15 -11.04 5.72
CA VAL A 118 -1.70 -12.24 5.00
C VAL A 118 -0.61 -12.96 5.78
N SER A 119 0.40 -12.24 6.29
CA SER A 119 1.46 -12.81 7.12
C SER A 119 0.91 -13.48 8.39
N SER A 120 -0.04 -12.82 9.07
CA SER A 120 -0.67 -13.35 10.29
C SER A 120 -1.49 -14.61 10.01
N ILE A 121 -2.23 -14.65 8.90
CA ILE A 121 -3.00 -15.82 8.47
C ILE A 121 -2.07 -17.00 8.17
N VAL A 122 -0.99 -16.77 7.41
CA VAL A 122 -0.01 -17.82 7.08
C VAL A 122 0.64 -18.38 8.35
N ASN A 123 1.01 -17.52 9.30
CA ASN A 123 1.61 -17.94 10.56
C ASN A 123 0.62 -18.75 11.42
N LEU A 124 -0.62 -18.29 11.54
CA LEU A 124 -1.69 -19.04 12.24
C LEU A 124 -1.91 -20.43 11.63
N TRP A 125 -1.97 -20.50 10.29
CA TRP A 125 -2.12 -21.77 9.58
C TRP A 125 -0.94 -22.72 9.81
N PHE A 126 0.29 -22.19 9.81
CA PHE A 126 1.49 -22.97 10.08
C PHE A 126 1.50 -23.55 11.50
N LEU A 127 1.11 -22.75 12.51
CA LEU A 127 1.03 -23.20 13.91
C LEU A 127 -0.01 -24.31 14.11
N ILE A 128 -1.17 -24.22 13.44
CA ILE A 128 -2.21 -25.24 13.49
C ILE A 128 -1.73 -26.53 12.81
N SER A 129 -1.13 -26.40 11.63
CA SER A 129 -0.61 -27.54 10.84
C SER A 129 0.52 -28.28 11.56
N ALA A 130 1.39 -27.57 12.28
CA ALA A 130 2.45 -28.17 13.08
C ALA A 130 1.93 -29.02 14.25
N LYS A 131 0.83 -28.60 14.89
CA LYS A 131 0.18 -29.40 15.96
C LYS A 131 -0.50 -30.65 15.39
N GLN A 132 -1.17 -30.54 14.23
CA GLN A 132 -1.84 -31.68 13.59
C GLN A 132 -0.86 -32.78 13.17
N LYS A 133 0.33 -32.42 12.65
CA LYS A 133 1.36 -33.39 12.23
C LYS A 133 1.87 -34.25 13.41
N LYS A 134 2.10 -33.64 14.59
CA LYS A 134 2.53 -34.37 15.80
C LYS A 134 1.43 -35.30 16.35
N SER A 135 0.17 -34.85 16.37
CA SER A 135 -0.96 -35.69 16.80
C SER A 135 -1.13 -36.91 15.89
N ARG A 136 -1.03 -36.73 14.58
CA ARG A 136 -1.14 -37.83 13.61
C ARG A 136 0.00 -38.84 13.76
N GLN A 137 1.21 -38.38 14.03
CA GLN A 137 2.36 -39.26 14.29
C GLN A 137 2.19 -40.11 15.55
N ARG A 138 1.64 -39.55 16.64
CA ARG A 138 1.36 -40.30 17.88
C ARG A 138 0.27 -41.36 17.68
N ASN A 139 -0.79 -41.02 16.94
CA ASN A 139 -1.88 -41.97 16.67
C ASN A 139 -1.38 -43.12 15.78
N ASN A 140 -0.66 -42.83 14.70
CA ASN A 140 -0.04 -43.85 13.85
C ASN A 140 0.94 -44.74 14.64
N ALA A 141 1.71 -44.15 15.56
CA ALA A 141 2.64 -44.90 16.41
C ALA A 141 1.91 -45.88 17.34
N LYS A 142 0.78 -45.49 17.94
CA LYS A 142 -0.05 -46.41 18.75
C LYS A 142 -0.71 -47.49 17.89
N GLU A 143 -1.21 -47.15 16.71
CA GLU A 143 -1.87 -48.09 15.78
C GLU A 143 -0.93 -49.19 15.26
N GLY A 144 0.38 -48.93 15.15
CA GLY A 144 1.38 -49.93 14.74
C GLY A 144 1.75 -50.97 15.81
N LEU A 145 1.27 -50.79 17.05
CA LEU A 145 1.53 -51.71 18.16
C LEU A 145 0.39 -52.71 18.33
N THR A 146 0.73 -53.92 18.76
CA THR A 146 -0.27 -54.92 19.18
C THR A 146 -0.98 -54.48 20.47
N LYS A 147 -2.15 -55.03 20.76
CA LYS A 147 -2.91 -54.70 21.98
C LYS A 147 -2.10 -54.88 23.27
N GLN A 148 -1.29 -55.94 23.37
CA GLN A 148 -0.43 -56.14 24.54
C GLN A 148 0.71 -55.13 24.61
N GLU A 149 1.31 -54.78 23.47
CA GLU A 149 2.34 -53.72 23.42
C GLU A 149 1.75 -52.35 23.76
N GLN A 150 0.50 -52.05 23.39
CA GLN A 150 -0.20 -50.83 23.80
C GLN A 150 -0.41 -50.79 25.32
N ASN A 151 -0.86 -51.90 25.93
CA ASN A 151 -1.03 -51.99 27.38
C ASN A 151 0.31 -51.78 28.13
N VAL A 152 1.39 -52.40 27.64
CA VAL A 152 2.74 -52.20 28.20
C VAL A 152 3.23 -50.76 27.99
N LEU A 153 2.97 -50.16 26.82
CA LEU A 153 3.31 -48.78 26.51
C LEU A 153 2.61 -47.80 27.46
N ASP A 154 1.31 -47.95 27.70
CA ASP A 154 0.57 -47.02 28.57
C ASP A 154 1.12 -47.05 30.01
N LEU A 155 1.46 -48.23 30.53
CA LEU A 155 2.10 -48.34 31.85
C LEU A 155 3.55 -47.81 31.87
N LEU A 156 4.29 -47.91 30.76
CA LEU A 156 5.61 -47.29 30.62
C LEU A 156 5.52 -45.76 30.64
N LEU A 157 4.48 -45.20 30.02
CA LEU A 157 4.20 -43.76 29.99
C LEU A 157 3.77 -43.24 31.37
N GLU A 158 3.12 -44.06 32.19
CA GLU A 158 2.81 -43.79 33.62
C GLU A 158 3.99 -43.96 34.59
N ASP A 159 5.22 -44.07 34.08
CA ASP A 159 6.42 -44.21 34.90
C ASP A 159 6.52 -45.49 35.76
N LYS A 160 5.73 -46.53 35.44
CA LYS A 160 5.82 -47.82 36.15
C LYS A 160 7.14 -48.54 35.84
N THR A 161 7.72 -49.22 36.83
CA THR A 161 8.91 -50.07 36.59
C THR A 161 8.52 -51.35 35.86
N ASN A 162 9.46 -52.02 35.19
CA ASN A 162 9.17 -53.31 34.54
C ASN A 162 8.65 -54.38 35.51
N LYS A 163 8.98 -54.27 36.81
CA LYS A 163 8.44 -55.13 37.87
C LYS A 163 6.97 -54.82 38.13
N ASN A 164 6.63 -53.54 38.31
CA ASN A 164 5.25 -53.11 38.51
C ASN A 164 4.38 -53.44 37.29
N ILE A 165 4.91 -53.28 36.07
CA ILE A 165 4.19 -53.64 34.83
C ILE A 165 3.91 -55.15 34.79
N ALA A 166 4.90 -55.96 35.15
CA ALA A 166 4.77 -57.42 35.23
C ALA A 166 3.69 -57.83 36.23
N GLU A 167 3.64 -57.18 37.40
CA GLU A 167 2.60 -57.38 38.42
C GLU A 167 1.22 -56.94 37.91
N THR A 168 1.09 -55.75 37.33
CA THR A 168 -0.19 -55.22 36.83
C THR A 168 -0.78 -56.07 35.69
N LEU A 169 0.08 -56.59 34.81
CA LEU A 169 -0.34 -57.40 33.65
C LEU A 169 -0.32 -58.91 33.94
N PHE A 170 0.04 -59.33 35.16
CA PHE A 170 0.17 -60.73 35.58
C PHE A 170 1.07 -61.58 34.64
N ILE A 171 2.23 -61.03 34.25
CA ILE A 171 3.21 -61.68 33.38
C ILE A 171 4.62 -61.63 33.98
N SER A 172 5.56 -62.38 33.41
CA SER A 172 6.95 -62.36 33.90
C SER A 172 7.68 -61.06 33.51
N VAL A 173 8.66 -60.66 34.33
CA VAL A 173 9.51 -59.49 34.04
C VAL A 173 10.31 -59.68 32.73
N SER A 174 10.67 -60.92 32.36
CA SER A 174 11.36 -61.17 31.09
C SER A 174 10.43 -60.94 29.89
N THR A 175 9.15 -61.32 30.02
CA THR A 175 8.11 -61.05 29.01
C THR A 175 7.91 -59.55 28.82
N VAL A 176 7.85 -58.78 29.91
CA VAL A 176 7.79 -57.30 29.83
C VAL A 176 9.00 -56.74 29.10
N LYS A 177 10.22 -57.20 29.41
CA LYS A 177 11.45 -56.75 28.69
C LYS A 177 11.36 -57.03 27.19
N THR A 178 10.81 -58.18 26.80
CA THR A 178 10.61 -58.51 25.38
C THR A 178 9.60 -57.58 24.72
N HIS A 179 8.46 -57.30 25.36
CA HIS A 179 7.49 -56.32 24.85
C HIS A 179 8.10 -54.92 24.73
N VAL A 180 8.86 -54.47 25.74
CA VAL A 180 9.58 -53.18 25.72
C VAL A 180 10.54 -53.11 24.53
N ASN A 181 11.36 -54.15 24.33
CA ASN A 181 12.30 -54.19 23.20
C ASN A 181 11.58 -54.18 21.83
N ASN A 182 10.44 -54.85 21.72
CA ASN A 182 9.64 -54.83 20.50
C ASN A 182 8.99 -53.47 20.26
N ILE A 183 8.50 -52.81 21.30
CA ILE A 183 7.97 -51.43 21.24
C ILE A 183 9.08 -50.49 20.77
N TYR A 184 10.27 -50.56 21.37
CA TYR A 184 11.42 -49.74 20.99
C TYR A 184 11.80 -49.93 19.51
N LYS A 185 11.87 -51.17 19.03
CA LYS A 185 12.12 -51.48 17.61
C LYS A 185 11.02 -50.94 16.69
N LYS A 186 9.74 -51.14 17.04
CA LYS A 186 8.60 -50.71 16.21
C LYS A 186 8.46 -49.19 16.14
N LEU A 187 8.81 -48.50 17.22
CA LEU A 187 8.74 -47.04 17.31
C LEU A 187 10.06 -46.35 16.96
N ASN A 188 11.12 -47.11 16.65
CA ASN A 188 12.47 -46.64 16.35
C ASN A 188 13.04 -45.69 17.43
N VAL A 189 12.90 -46.09 18.69
CA VAL A 189 13.44 -45.40 19.87
C VAL A 189 14.38 -46.31 20.63
N ASN A 190 15.39 -45.76 21.30
CA ASN A 190 16.45 -46.50 21.98
C ASN A 190 16.38 -46.41 23.51
N SER A 191 15.59 -45.46 24.04
CA SER A 191 15.50 -45.22 25.48
C SER A 191 14.08 -44.95 25.94
N ARG A 192 13.87 -45.12 27.25
CA ARG A 192 12.59 -44.77 27.90
C ARG A 192 12.30 -43.28 27.77
N ASP A 193 13.32 -42.43 27.81
CA ASP A 193 13.18 -40.99 27.68
C ASP A 193 12.85 -40.57 26.24
N GLU A 194 13.45 -41.23 25.24
CA GLU A 194 13.06 -41.05 23.83
C GLU A 194 11.59 -41.49 23.61
N LEU A 195 11.19 -42.65 24.15
CA LEU A 195 9.81 -43.10 24.11
C LEU A 195 8.85 -42.06 24.73
N LYS A 196 9.19 -41.54 25.91
CA LYS A 196 8.39 -40.50 26.57
C LYS A 196 8.33 -39.21 25.76
N SER A 197 9.45 -38.72 25.21
CA SER A 197 9.45 -37.49 24.41
C SER A 197 8.62 -37.60 23.12
N LEU A 198 8.44 -38.82 22.61
CA LEU A 198 7.56 -39.10 21.47
C LEU A 198 6.07 -38.90 21.83
N PHE A 199 5.66 -39.30 23.04
CA PHE A 199 4.26 -39.28 23.48
C PHE A 199 3.87 -38.11 24.40
N TYR A 200 4.79 -37.60 25.20
CA TYR A 200 4.66 -36.42 26.05
C TYR A 200 5.29 -35.19 25.39
N LYS A 201 4.95 -34.01 25.89
CA LYS A 201 5.44 -32.72 25.40
C LYS A 201 6.48 -32.19 26.37
#